data_AF-A0A7V1EGH1-F1
#
_entry.id   AF-A0A7V1EGH1-F1
#
_cell.length_a   1.000
_cell.length_b   1.000
_cell.length_c   1.000
_cell.angle_alpha   90.00
_cell.angle_beta   90.00
_cell.angle_gamma   90.00
#
_symmetry.space_group_name_H-M   'P 1'
#
loop_
_entity.id
_entity.type
_entity.pdbx_description
1 polymer ?
#
loop_
_entity_poly.entity_id
_entity_poly.type
_entity_poly.pdbx_seq_one_letter_code
_entity_poly.pdbx_strand_id
1 'polypeptide(L)' 'MDRETFQSMLKAFGLKEDESHLEELFIYVQKIWPTLNRIHELDLTDLEPFMPSYPCKESI' A
#
# COMPACT_ATOMS: atom_id res chain seq x y z
N MET A 1 -7.56 -8.04 1.37
CA MET A 1 -7.99 -6.67 1.73
C MET A 1 -9.44 -6.52 1.33
N ASP A 2 -10.33 -6.22 2.27
CA ASP A 2 -11.74 -5.95 1.98
C ASP A 2 -11.95 -4.53 1.42
N ARG A 3 -13.18 -4.24 0.96
CA ARG A 3 -13.53 -2.97 0.32
C ARG A 3 -13.54 -1.78 1.29
N GLU A 4 -13.89 -1.99 2.55
CA GLU A 4 -13.95 -0.92 3.55
C GLU A 4 -12.55 -0.43 3.92
N THR A 5 -11.61 -1.38 4.06
CA THR A 5 -10.19 -1.08 4.25
C THR A 5 -9.65 -0.28 3.06
N PHE A 6 -9.98 -0.68 1.83
CA PHE A 6 -9.57 0.04 0.63
C PHE A 6 -10.09 1.49 0.60
N GLN A 7 -11.39 1.68 0.86
CA GLN A 7 -12.00 3.02 0.91
C GLN A 7 -11.38 3.89 2.01
N SER A 8 -11.06 3.31 3.16
CA SER A 8 -10.38 4.01 4.25
C SER A 8 -8.98 4.49 3.83
N MET A 9 -8.23 3.67 3.07
CA MET A 9 -6.95 4.08 2.49
C MET A 9 -7.11 5.22 1.49
N LEU A 10 -8.07 5.12 0.56
CA LEU A 10 -8.33 6.19 -0.41
C LEU A 10 -8.57 7.54 0.28
N LYS A 11 -9.38 7.55 1.35
CA LYS A 11 -9.62 8.75 2.17
C LYS A 11 -8.36 9.27 2.83
N ALA A 12 -7.52 8.38 3.40
CA ALA A 12 -6.25 8.77 4.01
C ALA A 12 -5.28 9.39 2.99
N PHE A 13 -5.32 8.95 1.73
CA PHE A 13 -4.53 9.50 0.63
C PHE A 13 -5.20 10.70 -0.07
N GLY A 14 -6.38 11.15 0.40
CA GLY A 14 -7.11 12.28 -0.19
C GLY A 14 -7.73 11.99 -1.57
N LEU A 15 -7.85 10.73 -1.95
CA LEU A 15 -8.45 10.30 -3.22
C LEU A 15 -9.98 10.27 -3.09
N LYS A 16 -10.68 10.81 -4.10
CA LYS A 16 -12.15 10.86 -4.13
C LYS A 16 -12.70 9.56 -4.69
N GLU A 17 -13.70 8.99 -4.02
CA GLU A 17 -14.31 7.68 -4.34
C GLU A 17 -15.03 7.62 -5.72
N ASP A 18 -15.26 8.75 -6.40
CA ASP A 18 -16.08 8.84 -7.62
C ASP A 18 -15.29 8.72 -8.93
N GLU A 19 -14.11 8.11 -8.88
CA GLU A 19 -13.28 7.90 -10.06
C GLU A 19 -13.41 6.45 -10.54
N SER A 20 -13.89 6.24 -11.76
CA SER A 20 -14.07 4.92 -12.38
C SER A 20 -12.81 4.04 -12.33
N HIS A 21 -11.62 4.67 -12.31
CA HIS A 21 -10.33 4.01 -12.20
C HIS A 21 -10.06 3.37 -10.83
N LEU A 22 -10.80 3.75 -9.77
CA LEU A 22 -10.62 3.19 -8.43
C LEU A 22 -11.13 1.76 -8.30
N GLU A 23 -12.13 1.39 -9.10
CA GLU A 23 -12.59 0.00 -9.15
C GLU A 23 -11.55 -0.90 -9.82
N GLU A 24 -10.93 -0.43 -10.90
CA GLU A 24 -9.80 -1.12 -11.54
C GLU A 24 -8.62 -1.27 -10.58
N LEU A 25 -8.32 -0.22 -9.82
CA LEU A 25 -7.30 -0.26 -8.78
C LEU A 25 -7.67 -1.25 -7.67
N PHE A 26 -8.92 -1.27 -7.21
CA PHE A 26 -9.38 -2.23 -6.20
C PHE A 26 -9.20 -3.67 -6.68
N ILE A 27 -9.59 -3.97 -7.93
CA ILE A 27 -9.41 -5.28 -8.55
C ILE A 27 -7.92 -5.64 -8.65
N TYR A 28 -7.07 -4.67 -9.03
CA TYR A 28 -5.63 -4.88 -9.09
C TYR A 28 -5.05 -5.21 -7.70
N VAL A 29 -5.41 -4.44 -6.67
CA VAL A 29 -4.93 -4.69 -5.31
C VAL A 29 -5.43 -6.05 -4.81
N GLN A 30 -6.69 -6.41 -5.06
CA GLN A 30 -7.25 -7.74 -4.75
C GLN A 30 -6.42 -8.89 -5.35
N LYS A 31 -5.89 -8.72 -6.57
CA LYS A 31 -5.06 -9.74 -7.23
C LYS A 31 -3.68 -9.88 -6.60
N ILE A 32 -3.04 -8.77 -6.22
CA ILE A 32 -1.67 -8.79 -5.66
C ILE A 32 -1.65 -9.02 -4.15
N TRP A 33 -2.76 -8.71 -3.44
CA TRP A 33 -2.84 -8.77 -1.99
C TRP A 33 -2.44 -10.13 -1.41
N PRO A 34 -2.91 -11.28 -1.93
CA PRO A 34 -2.50 -12.58 -1.40
C PRO A 34 -0.99 -12.80 -1.47
N THR A 35 -0.34 -12.33 -2.55
CA THR A 35 1.11 -12.43 -2.72
C THR A 35 1.85 -11.56 -1.71
N LEU A 36 1.40 -10.32 -1.50
CA LEU A 36 1.99 -9.42 -0.51
C LEU A 36 1.80 -9.96 0.92
N ASN A 37 0.65 -10.57 1.20
CA ASN A 37 0.30 -11.06 2.53
C ASN A 37 1.17 -12.25 2.98
N ARG A 38 1.89 -12.91 2.06
CA ARG A 38 2.89 -13.94 2.39
C ARG A 38 4.07 -13.39 3.20
N ILE A 39 4.24 -12.07 3.29
CA ILE A 39 5.27 -11.47 4.16
C ILE A 39 5.11 -11.90 5.63
N HIS A 40 3.89 -12.22 6.07
CA HIS A 40 3.62 -12.73 7.42
C HIS A 40 4.14 -14.17 7.65
N GLU A 41 4.45 -14.90 6.58
CA GLU A 41 5.01 -16.25 6.64
C GLU A 41 6.54 -16.22 6.80
N LEU A 42 7.17 -15.05 6.66
CA LEU A 42 8.61 -14.88 6.81
C LEU A 42 8.97 -14.74 8.29
N ASP A 43 10.02 -15.46 8.71
CA ASP A 43 10.66 -15.19 9.98
C ASP A 43 11.51 -13.93 9.85
N LEU A 44 11.04 -12.86 10.50
CA LEU A 44 11.72 -11.56 10.53
C LEU A 44 12.48 -11.33 11.83
N THR A 45 12.64 -12.36 12.67
CA THR A 45 13.41 -12.28 13.91
C THR A 45 14.86 -11.92 13.56
N ASP A 46 15.38 -10.89 14.23
CA ASP A 46 16.75 -10.39 14.06
C ASP A 46 17.09 -9.73 12.71
N LEU A 47 16.10 -9.44 11.84
CA LEU A 47 16.32 -8.62 10.65
C LEU A 47 16.18 -7.13 10.96
N GLU A 48 17.24 -6.36 10.71
CA GLU A 48 17.18 -4.90 10.77
C GLU A 48 16.42 -4.33 9.55
N PRO A 49 15.47 -3.39 9.74
CA PRO A 49 14.80 -2.72 8.63
C PRO A 49 15.80 -1.96 7.76
N PHE A 50 15.73 -2.20 6.45
CA PHE A 50 16.50 -1.40 5.50
C PHE A 50 15.90 0.01 5.40
N MET A 51 16.68 1.02 5.76
CA MET A 51 16.33 2.44 5.63
C MET A 51 17.05 3.01 4.40
N PRO A 52 16.41 3.08 3.21
CA PRO A 52 17.02 3.74 2.07
C PRO A 52 17.23 5.22 2.41
N SER A 53 18.41 5.74 2.09
CA SER A 53 18.69 7.17 2.19
C SER A 53 17.86 7.89 1.13
N TYR A 54 16.75 8.52 1.54
CA TYR A 54 16.05 9.45 0.67
C TYR A 54 16.90 10.72 0.57
N PRO A 55 17.38 11.11 -0.62
CA PRO A 55 17.97 12.43 -0.78
C PRO A 55 16.87 13.45 -0.51
N CYS A 56 16.95 14.10 0.64
CA CYS A 56 16.18 15.30 0.94
C CYS A 56 16.58 16.33 -0.12
N LYS A 57 15.74 16.52 -1.15
CA LYS A 57 15.89 17.69 -2.01
C LYS A 57 15.48 18.88 -1.16
N GLU A 58 16.47 19.55 -0.58
CA GLU A 58 16.30 20.89 -0.02
C GLU A 58 15.63 21.74 -1.11
N SER A 59 14.39 22.14 -0.85
CA SER A 59 13.69 23.09 -1.71
C SER A 59 14.20 24.47 -1.31
N ILE A 60 15.10 25.03 -2.11
CA ILE A 60 15.54 26.43 -2.04
C ILE A 60 14.46 27.32 -2.68
#